data_AF-A0A2H0V3A5-F1
#
_entry.id   AF-A0A2H0V3A5-F1
#
_cell.length_a   1.000
_cell.length_b   1.000
_cell.length_c   1.000
_cell.angle_alpha   90.00
_cell.angle_beta   90.00
_cell.angle_gamma   90.00
#
_symmetry.space_group_name_H-M   'P 1'
#
loop_
_entity.id
_entity.type
_entity.pdbx_description
1 polymer ?
#
loop_
_entity_poly.entity_id
_entity_poly.type
_entity_poly.pdbx_seq_one_letter_code
_entity_poly.pdbx_strand_id
1 'polypeptide(L)'
;MPPARHKKRFKILLFGELGGRHHNALNGFLGPYTSAGYTFSIDVAFSSRGHFLPTVIAQDEYDIIFVPVSQKLSMFWAPFWAAVKNKGKSVVIVGQNGARQIKLPSELTGKTKVNESMTEVDLLTFAKAVGLPLDLI
;
A
#
# COMPACT_ATOMS: atom_id res chain seq x y z
N MET A 1 -6.31 34.76 -8.27
CA MET A 1 -5.88 33.48 -7.68
C MET A 1 -5.22 32.65 -8.76
N PRO A 2 -3.96 32.20 -8.60
CA PRO A 2 -3.40 31.23 -9.54
C PRO A 2 -4.21 29.92 -9.45
N PRO A 3 -4.42 29.19 -10.55
CA PRO A 3 -5.09 27.91 -10.51
C PRO A 3 -4.28 26.94 -9.63
N ALA A 4 -4.98 26.19 -8.76
CA ALA A 4 -4.35 25.15 -7.97
C ALA A 4 -3.63 24.19 -8.93
N ARG A 5 -2.30 24.19 -8.94
CA ARG A 5 -1.51 23.19 -9.66
C ARG A 5 -1.93 21.83 -9.11
N HIS A 6 -2.74 21.09 -9.86
CA HIS A 6 -3.13 19.74 -9.49
C HIS A 6 -1.87 18.90 -9.28
N LYS A 7 -1.62 18.48 -8.04
CA LYS A 7 -0.47 17.64 -7.69
C LYS A 7 -0.66 16.24 -8.27
N LYS A 8 0.44 15.48 -8.38
CA LYS A 8 0.48 14.14 -9.00
C LYS A 8 -0.64 13.23 -8.46
N ARG A 9 -1.34 12.54 -9.36
CA ARG A 9 -2.32 11.49 -9.04
C ARG A 9 -1.61 10.14 -8.92
N PHE A 10 -1.97 9.36 -7.91
CA PHE A 10 -1.43 8.01 -7.68
C PHE A 10 -2.55 6.97 -7.72
N LYS A 11 -2.30 5.83 -8.36
CA LYS A 11 -3.17 4.64 -8.33
C LYS A 11 -2.54 3.60 -7.41
N ILE A 12 -3.28 3.15 -6.41
CA ILE A 12 -2.81 2.25 -5.34
C ILE A 12 -3.58 0.94 -5.42
N LEU A 13 -2.86 -0.18 -5.35
CA LEU A 13 -3.44 -1.49 -5.10
C LEU A 13 -3.25 -1.85 -3.64
N LEU A 14 -4.36 -2.00 -2.90
CA LEU A 14 -4.38 -2.48 -1.53
C LEU A 14 -4.67 -3.98 -1.50
N PHE A 15 -3.76 -4.78 -0.94
CA PHE A 15 -3.99 -6.20 -0.64
C PHE A 15 -4.85 -6.39 0.63
N GLY A 16 -6.04 -5.81 0.60
CA GLY A 16 -7.03 -5.84 1.67
C GLY A 16 -8.42 -5.53 1.11
N GLU A 17 -9.35 -5.17 1.98
CA GLU A 17 -10.72 -4.79 1.63
C GLU A 17 -10.95 -3.29 1.82
N LEU A 18 -11.89 -2.72 1.07
CA LEU A 18 -12.28 -1.33 1.21
C LEU A 18 -13.03 -1.13 2.54
N GLY A 19 -12.65 -0.10 3.30
CA GLY A 19 -13.21 0.18 4.63
C GLY A 19 -12.66 -0.71 5.76
N GLY A 20 -11.81 -1.69 5.44
CA GLY A 20 -11.17 -2.54 6.44
C GLY A 20 -10.03 -1.85 7.20
N ARG A 21 -9.49 -2.54 8.21
CA ARG A 21 -8.37 -2.07 9.05
C ARG A 21 -7.18 -1.54 8.22
N HIS A 22 -6.74 -2.30 7.22
CA HIS A 22 -5.58 -1.94 6.40
C HIS A 22 -5.86 -0.76 5.46
N HIS A 23 -7.10 -0.57 5.04
CA HIS A 23 -7.50 0.62 4.29
C HIS A 23 -7.42 1.87 5.17
N ASN A 24 -7.84 1.77 6.44
CA ASN A 24 -7.73 2.88 7.38
C ASN A 24 -6.27 3.21 7.70
N ALA A 25 -5.40 2.21 7.85
CA ALA A 25 -3.96 2.42 8.01
C ALA A 25 -3.35 3.10 6.78
N LEU A 26 -3.67 2.63 5.56
CA LEU A 26 -3.25 3.27 4.31
C LEU A 26 -3.70 4.74 4.27
N ASN A 27 -4.96 5.04 4.61
CA ASN A 27 -5.45 6.41 4.65
C ASN A 27 -4.70 7.29 5.67
N GLY A 28 -4.24 6.72 6.78
CA GLY A 28 -3.37 7.43 7.73
C GLY A 28 -2.03 7.83 7.09
N PHE A 29 -1.37 6.91 6.37
CA PHE A 29 -0.14 7.22 5.61
C PHE A 29 -0.36 8.29 4.53
N LEU A 30 -1.54 8.33 3.92
CA LEU A 30 -1.89 9.27 2.84
C LEU A 30 -2.47 10.61 3.35
N GLY A 31 -2.81 10.70 4.63
CA GLY A 31 -3.52 11.85 5.23
C GLY A 31 -2.81 13.19 5.03
N PRO A 32 -1.52 13.32 5.37
CA PRO A 32 -0.78 14.56 5.18
C PRO A 32 -0.74 15.01 3.71
N TYR A 33 -0.57 14.06 2.79
CA TYR A 33 -0.52 14.31 1.35
C TYR A 33 -1.87 14.73 0.77
N THR A 34 -2.94 14.09 1.21
CA THR A 34 -4.30 14.41 0.76
C THR A 34 -4.66 15.84 1.19
N SER A 35 -4.32 16.21 2.43
CA SER A 35 -4.48 17.57 2.96
C SER A 35 -3.66 18.60 2.17
N ALA A 36 -2.50 18.20 1.64
CA ALA A 36 -1.66 19.02 0.79
C ALA A 36 -2.07 19.03 -0.69
N GLY A 37 -3.19 18.40 -1.08
CA GLY A 37 -3.75 18.45 -2.43
C GLY A 37 -3.29 17.33 -3.39
N TYR A 38 -2.66 16.27 -2.90
CA TYR A 38 -2.43 15.05 -3.69
C TYR A 38 -3.72 14.22 -3.82
N THR A 39 -3.84 13.44 -4.89
CA THR A 39 -5.01 12.59 -5.14
C THR A 39 -4.61 11.13 -5.26
N PHE A 40 -5.32 10.25 -4.56
CA PHE A 40 -5.07 8.82 -4.51
C PHE A 40 -6.32 8.04 -4.93
N SER A 41 -6.17 7.09 -5.85
CA SER A 41 -7.21 6.15 -6.25
C SER A 41 -6.84 4.77 -5.73
N ILE A 42 -7.68 4.19 -4.87
CA ILE A 42 -7.38 2.92 -4.19
C ILE A 42 -8.27 1.81 -4.76
N ASP A 43 -7.65 0.83 -5.41
CA ASP A 43 -8.30 -0.42 -5.76
C ASP A 43 -7.94 -1.50 -4.73
N VAL A 44 -8.83 -2.48 -4.54
CA VAL A 44 -8.69 -3.50 -3.50
C VAL A 44 -8.63 -4.89 -4.09
N ALA A 45 -7.71 -5.70 -3.58
CA ALA A 45 -7.54 -7.10 -3.97
C ALA A 45 -8.61 -8.03 -3.38
N PHE A 46 -9.39 -7.56 -2.41
CA PHE A 46 -10.45 -8.34 -1.76
C PHE A 46 -11.76 -7.54 -1.76
N SER A 47 -12.86 -8.24 -2.06
CA SER A 47 -14.21 -7.70 -1.87
C SER A 47 -14.54 -7.53 -0.38
N SER A 48 -15.61 -6.81 -0.07
CA SER A 48 -16.17 -6.69 1.29
C SER A 48 -16.62 -8.02 1.91
N ARG A 49 -16.71 -9.09 1.11
CA ARG A 49 -16.98 -10.46 1.58
C ARG A 49 -15.71 -11.28 1.79
N GLY A 50 -14.53 -10.67 1.64
CA GLY A 50 -13.23 -11.34 1.75
C GLY A 50 -12.86 -12.21 0.55
N HIS A 51 -13.63 -12.21 -0.54
CA HIS A 51 -13.27 -12.91 -1.77
C HIS A 51 -12.14 -12.18 -2.50
N PHE A 52 -11.11 -12.92 -2.88
CA PHE A 52 -9.99 -12.43 -3.68
C PHE A 52 -10.43 -12.07 -5.11
N LEU A 53 -9.96 -10.93 -5.61
CA LEU A 53 -10.33 -10.35 -6.91
C LEU A 53 -9.14 -10.37 -7.87
N PRO A 54 -8.89 -11.49 -8.57
CA PRO A 54 -7.70 -11.63 -9.44
C PRO A 54 -7.69 -10.67 -10.63
N THR A 55 -8.87 -10.24 -11.11
CA THR A 55 -9.00 -9.32 -12.25
C THR A 55 -8.46 -7.93 -11.97
N VAL A 56 -8.56 -7.44 -10.73
CA VAL A 56 -8.02 -6.15 -10.30
C VAL A 56 -6.49 -6.18 -10.30
N ILE A 57 -5.94 -7.28 -9.81
CA ILE A 57 -4.50 -7.50 -9.64
C ILE A 57 -3.78 -7.65 -10.99
N ALA A 58 -4.47 -8.20 -11.99
CA ALA A 58 -3.99 -8.32 -13.35
C ALA A 58 -3.80 -6.96 -14.05
N GLN A 59 -4.35 -5.86 -13.51
CA GLN A 59 -4.19 -4.54 -14.11
C GLN A 59 -2.75 -4.00 -13.92
N ASP A 60 -2.20 -3.39 -14.97
CA ASP A 60 -0.79 -2.97 -15.04
C ASP A 60 -0.52 -1.60 -14.41
N GLU A 61 -1.52 -0.87 -13.94
CA GLU A 61 -1.43 0.59 -13.81
C GLU A 61 -1.19 1.16 -12.40
N TYR A 62 -0.88 0.35 -11.41
CA TYR A 62 -0.63 0.84 -10.04
C TYR A 62 0.74 1.51 -9.84
N ASP A 63 0.78 2.71 -9.28
CA ASP A 63 2.01 3.37 -8.82
C ASP A 63 2.55 2.74 -7.53
N ILE A 64 1.62 2.37 -6.63
CA ILE A 64 1.93 1.88 -5.28
C ILE A 64 1.20 0.56 -5.06
N ILE A 65 1.92 -0.43 -4.52
CA ILE A 65 1.32 -1.68 -4.05
C ILE A 65 1.49 -1.74 -2.53
N PHE A 66 0.37 -1.70 -1.82
CA PHE A 66 0.32 -1.72 -0.36
C PHE A 66 -0.10 -3.09 0.16
N VAL A 67 0.78 -3.70 0.95
CA VAL A 67 0.72 -5.13 1.27
C VAL A 67 0.69 -5.33 2.79
N PRO A 68 -0.49 -5.46 3.40
CA PRO A 68 -0.57 -5.77 4.82
C PRO A 68 -0.08 -7.20 5.07
N VAL A 69 0.58 -7.43 6.20
CA VAL A 69 1.02 -8.76 6.61
C VAL A 69 -0.05 -9.38 7.48
N SER A 70 -0.78 -10.35 6.93
CA SER A 70 -1.79 -11.12 7.69
C SER A 70 -1.67 -12.61 7.40
N GLN A 71 -2.13 -13.45 8.34
CA GLN A 71 -2.18 -14.90 8.13
C GLN A 71 -3.04 -15.29 6.92
N LYS A 72 -4.10 -14.53 6.63
CA LYS A 72 -4.95 -14.80 5.45
C LYS A 72 -4.17 -14.61 4.14
N LEU A 73 -3.26 -13.63 4.10
CA LEU A 73 -2.45 -13.35 2.92
C LEU A 73 -1.38 -14.40 2.64
N SER A 74 -1.05 -15.26 3.61
CA SER A 74 -0.07 -16.32 3.37
C SER A 74 -0.49 -17.32 2.30
N MET A 75 -1.79 -17.50 2.10
CA MET A 75 -2.35 -18.35 1.03
C MET A 75 -2.40 -17.66 -0.34
N PHE A 76 -2.26 -16.33 -0.38
CA PHE A 76 -2.38 -15.53 -1.61
C PHE A 76 -1.04 -14.93 -2.07
N TRP A 77 0.08 -15.33 -1.47
CA TRP A 77 1.40 -14.82 -1.82
C TRP A 77 1.85 -15.17 -3.24
N ALA A 78 1.53 -16.35 -3.75
CA ALA A 78 1.88 -16.73 -5.12
C ALA A 78 1.12 -15.88 -6.18
N PRO A 79 -0.22 -15.72 -6.09
CA PRO A 79 -0.96 -14.77 -6.93
C PRO A 79 -0.48 -13.31 -6.79
N PHE A 80 -0.18 -12.89 -5.55
CA PHE A 80 0.41 -11.59 -5.26
C PHE A 80 1.73 -11.39 -6.03
N TRP A 81 2.63 -12.38 -5.97
CA TRP A 81 3.96 -12.27 -6.56
C TRP A 81 3.90 -12.17 -8.09
N ALA A 82 2.96 -12.88 -8.74
CA ALA A 82 2.73 -12.75 -10.18
C ALA A 82 2.42 -11.30 -10.60
N ALA A 83 1.76 -10.53 -9.74
CA ALA A 83 1.40 -9.14 -10.03
C ALA A 83 2.53 -8.14 -9.74
N VAL A 84 3.42 -8.50 -8.82
CA VAL A 84 4.51 -7.64 -8.33
C VAL A 84 5.83 -7.87 -9.08
N LYS A 85 6.13 -9.10 -9.50
CA LYS A 85 7.45 -9.51 -10.01
C LYS A 85 7.90 -8.75 -11.26
N ASN A 86 6.96 -8.26 -12.08
CA ASN A 86 7.27 -7.74 -13.42
C ASN A 86 7.05 -6.23 -13.58
N LYS A 87 6.76 -5.49 -12.51
CA LYS A 87 6.38 -4.08 -12.64
C LYS A 87 7.24 -3.25 -11.69
N GLY A 88 7.90 -2.21 -12.21
CA GLY A 88 8.77 -1.27 -11.47
C GLY A 88 8.06 -0.40 -10.44
N LYS A 89 7.13 -0.99 -9.68
CA LYS A 89 6.20 -0.34 -8.76
C LYS A 89 6.79 -0.28 -7.36
N SER A 90 6.45 0.78 -6.62
CA SER A 90 6.82 0.89 -5.21
C SER A 90 5.95 -0.04 -4.38
N VAL A 91 6.56 -1.12 -3.88
CA VAL A 91 5.91 -2.09 -3.00
C VAL A 91 6.22 -1.71 -1.56
N VAL A 92 5.17 -1.46 -0.77
CA VAL A 92 5.30 -1.21 0.67
C VAL A 92 4.58 -2.31 1.43
N ILE A 93 5.32 -2.95 2.33
CA ILE A 93 4.82 -4.00 3.21
C ILE A 93 4.43 -3.36 4.54
N VAL A 94 3.25 -3.68 5.03
CA VAL A 94 2.71 -3.14 6.27
C VAL A 94 2.60 -4.24 7.30
N GLY A 95 3.51 -4.20 8.26
CA GLY A 95 3.53 -5.14 9.38
C GLY A 95 2.42 -4.82 10.36
N GLN A 96 1.65 -5.85 10.72
CA GLN A 96 0.68 -5.73 11.81
C GLN A 96 1.44 -5.61 13.14
N ASN A 97 1.09 -4.59 13.93
CA ASN A 97 1.74 -4.36 15.22
C ASN A 97 1.48 -5.54 16.16
N GLY A 98 2.55 -6.13 16.72
CA GLY A 98 2.45 -7.29 17.62
C GLY A 98 2.08 -8.63 16.97
N ALA A 99 2.00 -8.71 15.63
CA ALA A 99 1.81 -10.00 14.97
C ALA A 99 3.06 -10.87 15.10
N ARG A 100 2.86 -12.15 15.48
CA ARG A 100 3.90 -13.19 15.39
C ARG A 100 4.54 -13.15 14.01
N GLN A 101 5.85 -13.39 13.92
CA GLN A 101 6.63 -13.37 12.68
C GLN A 101 5.98 -14.21 11.56
N ILE A 102 5.08 -13.59 10.78
CA ILE A 102 4.56 -14.18 9.55
C ILE A 102 5.74 -14.20 8.59
N LYS A 103 6.18 -15.40 8.22
CA LYS A 103 7.30 -15.56 7.31
C LYS A 103 6.89 -15.01 5.94
N LEU A 104 7.50 -13.89 5.56
CA LEU A 104 7.32 -13.33 4.23
C LEU A 104 8.02 -14.22 3.20
N PRO A 105 7.51 -14.29 1.96
CA PRO A 105 8.26 -14.81 0.82
C PRO A 105 9.63 -14.12 0.71
N SER A 106 10.65 -14.85 0.25
CA SER A 106 12.01 -14.32 0.13
C SER A 106 12.06 -13.06 -0.73
N GLU A 107 11.20 -12.99 -1.73
CA GLU A 107 11.11 -11.92 -2.70
C GLU A 107 10.53 -10.61 -2.14
N LEU A 108 9.83 -10.70 -1.01
CA LEU A 108 9.32 -9.57 -0.24
C LEU A 108 10.24 -9.14 0.89
N THR A 109 11.20 -9.98 1.27
CA THR A 109 12.07 -9.74 2.43
C THR A 109 12.89 -8.44 2.30
N GLY A 110 13.30 -8.09 1.09
CA GLY A 110 14.07 -6.88 0.77
C GLY A 110 13.24 -5.65 0.39
N LYS A 111 11.91 -5.69 0.50
CA LYS A 111 11.03 -4.53 0.23
C LYS A 111 10.85 -3.66 1.48
N THR A 112 10.47 -2.40 1.27
CA THR A 112 10.22 -1.45 2.37
C THR A 112 9.13 -1.98 3.30
N LYS A 113 9.37 -1.87 4.60
CA LYS A 113 8.44 -2.27 5.65
C LYS A 113 8.09 -1.04 6.49
N VAL A 114 6.81 -0.89 6.79
CA VAL A 114 6.26 0.10 7.72
C VAL A 114 5.29 -0.59 8.68
N ASN A 115 5.04 0.00 9.84
CA ASN A 115 4.11 -0.54 10.83
C ASN A 115 2.74 0.13 10.75
N GLU A 116 1.67 -0.62 10.98
CA GLU A 116 0.31 -0.08 11.15
C GLU A 116 0.18 0.96 12.27
N SER A 117 1.11 1.03 13.22
CA SER A 117 1.14 2.08 14.25
C SER A 117 1.38 3.48 13.69
N MET A 118 1.86 3.60 12.45
CA MET A 118 2.05 4.88 11.75
C MET A 118 2.87 5.88 12.57
N THR A 119 4.06 5.47 13.03
CA THR A 119 4.98 6.42 13.67
C THR A 119 5.53 7.42 12.65
N GLU A 120 6.11 8.53 13.10
CA GLU A 120 6.78 9.50 12.22
C GLU A 120 7.87 8.84 11.35
N VAL A 121 8.61 7.88 11.92
CA VAL A 121 9.59 7.07 11.19
C VAL A 121 8.93 6.22 10.10
N ASP A 122 7.77 5.62 10.39
CA ASP A 122 7.01 4.83 9.41
C ASP A 122 6.48 5.71 8.27
N LEU A 123 6.00 6.92 8.58
CA LEU A 123 5.55 7.89 7.58
C LEU A 123 6.69 8.30 6.65
N LEU A 124 7.85 8.65 7.20
CA LEU A 124 9.05 9.00 6.41
C LEU A 124 9.52 7.83 5.56
N THR A 125 9.50 6.62 6.12
CA THR A 125 9.88 5.40 5.41
C THR A 125 8.92 5.09 4.26
N PHE A 126 7.61 5.23 4.49
CA PHE A 126 6.57 5.09 3.46
C PHE A 126 6.82 6.08 2.33
N ALA A 127 6.92 7.38 2.65
CA ALA A 127 7.04 8.44 1.69
C ALA A 127 8.27 8.31 0.80
N LYS A 128 9.43 8.00 1.40
CA LYS A 128 10.66 7.73 0.68
C LYS A 128 10.51 6.57 -0.29
N ALA A 129 9.82 5.50 0.11
CA ALA A 129 9.64 4.32 -0.73
C ALA A 129 8.72 4.55 -1.94
N VAL A 130 7.74 5.44 -1.81
CA VAL A 130 6.78 5.75 -2.89
C VAL A 130 7.10 7.04 -3.65
N GLY A 131 8.22 7.71 -3.32
CA GLY A 131 8.64 8.96 -3.97
C GLY A 131 7.73 10.15 -3.66
N LEU A 132 7.11 10.16 -2.48
CA LEU A 132 6.35 11.29 -1.98
C LEU A 132 7.29 12.30 -1.27
N PRO A 133 6.96 13.60 -1.31
CA PRO A 133 7.75 14.63 -0.62
C PRO A 133 7.81 14.38 0.90
N LEU A 134 8.99 14.57 1.47
CA LEU A 134 9.24 14.30 2.89
C LEU A 134 8.90 15.51 3.78
N ASP A 135 8.84 16.72 3.21
CA ASP A 135 8.50 17.97 3.91
C ASP A 135 7.04 18.07 4.36
N LEU A 136 6.21 17.09 3.99
CA LEU A 136 4.79 17.03 4.34
C LEU A 136 4.48 16.11 5.53
N ILE A 137 5.51 15.49 6.13
CA ILE A 137 5.38 14.58 7.27
C ILE A 137 5.72 15.32 8.56
#